data_AF-A0AA37GHN0-F1
#
_entry.id   AF-A0AA37GHN0-F1
#
_cell.length_a   1.000
_cell.length_b   1.000
_cell.length_c   1.000
_cell.angle_alpha   90.00
_cell.angle_beta   90.00
_cell.angle_gamma   90.00
#
_symmetry.space_group_name_H-M   'P 1'
#
loop_
_entity.id
_entity.type
_entity.pdbx_description
1 polymer ?
#
loop_
_entity_poly.entity_id
_entity_poly.type
_entity_poly.pdbx_seq_one_letter_code
_entity_poly.pdbx_strand_id
1 'polypeptide(L)'
;MTEVGFKDVVLTKNKWPMNSWPKDPHYKTLGTWSLENYLQGIEGWTMAAFTKGLGWTKEQVQVFLIDVRNEMKDKTIHAYWPVYSIYGRKPAPTPKDVENQASENQNP
;
A
#
# COMPACT_ATOMS: atom_id res chain seq x y z
N MET A 1 -3.11 18.52 2.20
CA MET A 1 -2.63 18.51 3.62
C MET A 1 -2.24 19.89 4.09
N THR A 2 -1.37 20.60 3.37
CA THR A 2 -1.04 22.01 3.65
C THR A 2 -2.26 22.93 3.55
N GLU A 3 -3.11 22.76 2.53
CA GLU A 3 -4.32 23.58 2.34
C GLU A 3 -5.34 23.46 3.49
N VAL A 4 -5.34 22.32 4.20
CA VAL A 4 -6.22 22.07 5.35
C VAL A 4 -5.52 22.36 6.69
N GLY A 5 -4.41 23.13 6.67
CA GLY A 5 -3.77 23.70 7.85
C GLY A 5 -2.74 22.83 8.57
N PHE A 6 -2.40 21.64 8.03
CA PHE A 6 -1.31 20.82 8.61
C PHE A 6 0.05 21.49 8.40
N LYS A 7 0.87 21.48 9.45
CA LYS A 7 2.22 22.03 9.46
C LYS A 7 3.25 20.92 9.28
N ASP A 8 4.47 21.28 8.88
CA ASP A 8 5.61 20.36 8.77
C ASP A 8 5.29 19.13 7.90
N VAL A 9 4.61 19.34 6.76
CA VAL A 9 4.23 18.25 5.86
C VAL A 9 5.47 17.71 5.15
N VAL A 10 5.73 16.42 5.32
CA VAL A 10 6.84 15.70 4.69
C VAL A 10 6.28 14.63 3.76
N LEU A 11 6.81 14.59 2.53
CA LEU A 11 6.59 13.50 1.59
C LEU A 11 7.87 12.68 1.47
N THR A 12 7.77 11.40 1.83
CA THR A 12 8.85 10.43 1.64
C THR A 12 8.43 9.44 0.55
N LYS A 13 9.28 9.31 -0.48
CA LYS A 13 9.08 8.33 -1.56
C LYS A 13 10.01 7.14 -1.33
N ASN A 14 9.41 5.98 -1.10
CA ASN A 14 10.12 4.72 -0.89
C ASN A 14 9.87 3.76 -2.05
N LYS A 15 10.84 2.87 -2.31
CA LYS A 15 10.66 1.75 -3.23
C LYS A 15 10.31 0.51 -2.43
N TRP A 16 9.26 -0.17 -2.83
CA TRP A 16 8.82 -1.43 -2.21
C TRP A 16 9.01 -2.57 -3.22
N PRO A 17 10.11 -3.33 -3.14
CA PRO A 17 10.42 -4.40 -4.08
C PRO A 17 9.39 -5.52 -4.03
N MET A 18 9.07 -6.12 -5.18
CA MET A 18 8.15 -7.26 -5.23
C MET A 18 8.84 -8.60 -4.95
N ASN A 19 10.16 -8.69 -5.13
CA ASN A 19 10.96 -9.86 -4.79
C ASN A 19 12.36 -9.48 -4.31
N SER A 20 13.22 -10.48 -4.06
CA SER A 20 14.56 -10.30 -3.48
C SER A 20 15.67 -9.89 -4.46
N TRP A 21 15.32 -9.29 -5.60
CA TRP A 21 16.27 -8.73 -6.56
C TRP A 21 17.20 -7.62 -6.02
N PRO A 22 16.81 -6.76 -5.04
CA PRO A 22 17.70 -5.70 -4.56
C PRO A 22 18.97 -6.26 -3.91
N LYS A 23 20.09 -5.58 -4.14
CA LYS A 23 21.38 -5.93 -3.50
C LYS A 23 21.44 -5.46 -2.05
N ASP A 24 20.76 -4.36 -1.73
CA ASP A 24 20.70 -3.81 -0.39
C ASP A 24 19.99 -4.80 0.57
N PRO A 25 20.60 -5.17 1.72
CA PRO A 25 20.05 -6.15 2.64
C PRO A 25 18.66 -5.80 3.20
N HIS A 26 18.39 -4.51 3.43
CA HIS A 26 17.10 -4.04 3.92
C HIS A 26 16.02 -4.26 2.86
N TYR A 27 16.25 -3.77 1.64
CA TYR A 27 15.29 -3.93 0.55
C TYR A 27 15.14 -5.38 0.08
N LYS A 28 16.19 -6.20 0.20
CA LYS A 28 16.14 -7.63 -0.11
C LYS A 28 15.22 -8.40 0.85
N THR A 29 15.31 -8.09 2.15
CA THR A 29 14.43 -8.66 3.17
C THR A 29 12.98 -8.24 2.92
N LEU A 30 12.76 -6.94 2.69
CA LEU A 30 11.44 -6.40 2.36
C LEU A 30 10.83 -7.07 1.14
N GLY A 31 11.62 -7.22 0.07
CA GLY A 31 11.18 -7.88 -1.16
C GLY A 31 10.85 -9.36 -0.96
N THR A 32 11.55 -10.05 -0.06
CA THR A 32 11.26 -11.45 0.28
C THR A 32 9.90 -11.58 0.96
N TRP A 33 9.62 -10.73 1.96
CA TRP A 33 8.33 -10.71 2.63
C TRP A 33 7.20 -10.32 1.68
N SER A 34 7.47 -9.38 0.78
CA SER A 34 6.51 -8.93 -0.23
C SER A 34 6.13 -10.07 -1.16
N LEU A 35 7.13 -10.80 -1.68
CA LEU A 35 6.89 -11.96 -2.53
C LEU A 35 6.02 -13.00 -1.84
N GLU A 36 6.31 -13.33 -0.58
CA GLU A 36 5.51 -14.28 0.20
C GLU A 36 4.05 -13.81 0.34
N ASN A 37 3.84 -12.53 0.68
CA ASN A 37 2.51 -11.94 0.77
C ASN A 37 1.76 -12.03 -0.57
N TYR A 38 2.42 -11.73 -1.68
CA TYR A 38 1.82 -11.83 -3.01
C TYR A 38 1.47 -13.26 -3.38
N LEU A 39 2.37 -14.22 -3.17
CA LEU A 39 2.13 -15.61 -3.52
C LEU A 39 0.93 -16.22 -2.79
N GLN A 40 0.73 -15.83 -1.52
CA GLN A 40 -0.43 -16.24 -0.72
C GLN A 40 -1.72 -15.48 -1.11
N GLY A 41 -1.63 -14.19 -1.46
CA GLY A 41 -2.79 -13.33 -1.66
C GLY A 41 -3.32 -13.22 -3.10
N ILE A 42 -2.47 -13.42 -4.10
CA ILE A 42 -2.76 -13.04 -5.50
C ILE A 42 -3.99 -13.75 -6.08
N GLU A 43 -4.25 -14.98 -5.65
CA GLU A 43 -5.42 -15.74 -6.09
C GLU A 43 -6.72 -15.10 -5.63
N GLY A 44 -6.80 -14.67 -4.37
CA GLY A 44 -7.98 -14.02 -3.82
C GLY A 44 -8.32 -12.72 -4.53
N TRP A 45 -7.30 -11.93 -4.89
CA TRP A 45 -7.48 -10.68 -5.62
C TRP A 45 -7.94 -10.90 -7.07
N THR A 46 -7.42 -11.95 -7.71
CA THR A 46 -7.65 -12.22 -9.13
C THR A 46 -8.97 -12.94 -9.38
N MET A 47 -9.38 -13.84 -8.47
CA MET A 47 -10.52 -14.74 -8.68
C MET A 47 -11.82 -13.98 -8.98
N ALA A 48 -12.21 -13.04 -8.11
CA ALA A 48 -13.46 -12.31 -8.29
C ALA A 48 -13.41 -11.37 -9.51
N ALA A 49 -12.29 -10.68 -9.73
CA ALA A 49 -12.14 -9.76 -10.85
C ALA A 49 -12.27 -10.47 -12.20
N PHE A 50 -11.64 -11.64 -12.35
CA PHE A 50 -11.62 -12.36 -13.63
C PHE A 50 -12.89 -13.19 -13.86
N THR A 51 -13.42 -13.85 -12.83
CA THR A 51 -14.63 -14.67 -12.99
C THR A 51 -15.90 -13.82 -13.11
N LYS A 52 -16.05 -12.77 -12.29
CA LYS A 52 -17.26 -11.92 -12.30
C LYS A 52 -17.15 -10.76 -13.28
N GLY A 53 -15.96 -10.21 -13.46
CA GLY A 53 -15.74 -9.06 -14.35
C GLY A 53 -15.47 -9.47 -15.80
N LEU A 54 -14.66 -10.50 -16.02
CA LEU A 54 -14.23 -10.93 -17.36
C LEU A 54 -14.90 -12.23 -17.84
N GLY A 55 -15.73 -12.87 -17.00
CA GLY A 55 -16.46 -14.09 -17.35
C GLY A 55 -15.59 -15.34 -17.48
N TRP A 56 -14.37 -15.33 -16.94
CA TRP A 56 -13.47 -16.48 -16.98
C TRP A 56 -13.97 -17.62 -16.09
N THR A 57 -13.62 -18.85 -16.44
CA THR A 57 -13.79 -19.98 -15.53
C THR A 57 -12.71 -19.94 -14.43
N LYS A 58 -12.96 -20.61 -13.30
CA LYS A 58 -11.98 -20.68 -12.21
C LYS A 58 -10.69 -21.35 -12.67
N GLU A 59 -10.80 -22.36 -13.52
CA GLU A 59 -9.68 -23.14 -14.05
C GLU A 59 -8.78 -22.26 -14.94
N GLN A 60 -9.37 -21.41 -15.80
CA GLN A 60 -8.61 -20.44 -16.59
C GLN A 60 -7.81 -19.49 -15.71
N VAL A 61 -8.42 -19.01 -14.60
CA VAL A 61 -7.73 -18.16 -13.64
C VAL A 61 -6.59 -18.91 -12.95
N GLN A 62 -6.79 -20.16 -12.53
CA GLN A 62 -5.73 -20.97 -11.90
C GLN A 62 -4.54 -21.19 -12.84
N VAL A 63 -4.81 -21.52 -14.10
CA VAL A 63 -3.76 -21.70 -15.12
C VAL A 63 -3.00 -20.39 -15.32
N PHE A 64 -3.69 -19.26 -15.47
CA PHE A 64 -3.05 -17.95 -15.57
C PHE A 64 -2.19 -17.60 -14.36
N LEU A 65 -2.65 -17.93 -13.15
CA LEU A 65 -1.91 -17.67 -11.92
C LEU A 65 -0.63 -18.51 -11.77
N ILE A 66 -0.45 -19.60 -12.52
CA ILE A 66 0.81 -20.34 -12.55
C ILE A 66 1.91 -19.45 -13.13
N ASP A 67 1.66 -18.86 -14.30
CA ASP A 67 2.63 -18.00 -14.98
C ASP A 67 2.92 -16.73 -14.18
N VAL A 68 1.87 -16.10 -13.61
CA VAL A 68 2.02 -14.93 -12.74
C VAL A 68 2.94 -15.23 -11.54
N ARG A 69 2.76 -16.38 -10.88
CA ARG A 69 3.61 -16.76 -9.73
C ARG A 69 5.06 -17.05 -10.16
N ASN A 70 5.28 -17.52 -11.38
CA ASN A 70 6.62 -17.72 -11.92
C ASN A 70 7.32 -16.38 -12.20
N GLU A 71 6.64 -15.44 -12.84
CA GLU A 71 7.17 -14.10 -13.11
C GLU A 71 7.45 -13.33 -11.81
N MET A 72 6.59 -13.43 -10.80
CA MET A 72 6.83 -12.80 -9.49
C MET A 72 8.15 -13.28 -8.84
N LYS A 73 8.51 -14.55 -9.04
CA LYS A 73 9.75 -15.14 -8.50
C LYS A 73 10.99 -14.81 -9.33
N ASP A 74 10.83 -14.36 -10.56
CA ASP A 74 11.93 -14.02 -11.44
C ASP A 74 12.65 -12.75 -10.97
N LYS A 75 13.92 -12.91 -10.58
CA LYS A 75 14.77 -11.82 -10.06
C LYS A 75 15.39 -10.97 -11.18
N THR A 76 15.26 -11.37 -12.44
CA THR A 76 15.62 -10.53 -13.59
C THR A 76 14.62 -9.40 -13.80
N ILE A 77 13.38 -9.61 -13.33
CA ILE A 77 12.32 -8.59 -13.30
C ILE A 77 12.50 -7.74 -12.03
N HIS A 78 13.00 -6.52 -12.20
CA HIS A 78 13.23 -5.57 -11.11
C HIS A 78 11.95 -4.80 -10.72
N ALA A 79 10.83 -5.51 -10.55
CA ALA A 79 9.54 -4.90 -10.20
C ALA A 79 9.54 -4.32 -8.78
N TYR A 80 8.97 -3.13 -8.62
CA TYR A 80 8.77 -2.47 -7.33
C TYR A 80 7.57 -1.51 -7.37
N TRP A 81 6.94 -1.31 -6.22
CA TRP A 81 5.90 -0.29 -6.04
C TRP A 81 6.51 1.02 -5.53
N PRO A 82 6.16 2.18 -6.11
CA PRO A 82 6.47 3.47 -5.52
C PRO A 82 5.50 3.72 -4.36
N VAL A 83 6.01 3.65 -3.12
CA VAL A 83 5.22 3.91 -1.91
C VAL A 83 5.46 5.35 -1.47
N TYR A 84 4.39 6.11 -1.35
CA TYR A 84 4.42 7.50 -0.89
C TYR A 84 3.92 7.55 0.55
N SER A 85 4.81 7.85 1.49
CA SER A 85 4.46 8.13 2.88
C SER A 85 4.39 9.64 3.05
N ILE A 86 3.19 10.16 3.27
CA ILE A 86 2.97 11.59 3.51
C ILE A 86 2.45 11.74 4.93
N TYR A 87 3.14 12.53 5.74
CA TYR A 87 2.72 12.84 7.10
C TYR A 87 2.89 14.34 7.37
N GLY A 88 2.07 14.86 8.28
CA GLY A 88 2.10 16.26 8.69
C GLY A 88 1.59 16.39 10.11
N ARG A 89 2.02 17.43 10.80
CA ARG A 89 1.63 17.70 12.18
C ARG A 89 0.36 18.53 12.20
N LYS A 90 -0.63 18.11 13.00
CA LYS A 90 -1.83 18.90 13.25
C LYS A 90 -1.41 20.27 13.83
N PRO A 91 -1.98 21.39 13.36
CA PRO A 91 -1.70 22.69 13.95
C PRO A 91 -2.10 22.70 15.43
N ALA A 92 -1.35 23.41 16.27
CA ALA A 92 -1.74 23.63 17.66
C ALA A 92 -3.11 24.33 17.69
N PRO A 93 -4.01 23.97 18.62
CA PRO A 93 -5.31 24.62 18.73
C PRO A 93 -5.11 26.12 18.93
N THR A 94 -5.83 26.91 18.16
CA THR A 94 -5.87 28.36 18.36
C THR A 94 -6.76 28.67 19.56
N PRO A 95 -6.61 29.83 20.23
CA PRO A 95 -7.48 30.20 21.36
C PRO A 95 -8.99 30.09 21.06
N LYS A 96 -9.40 30.30 19.80
CA LYS A 96 -10.78 30.16 19.32
C LYS A 96 -11.27 28.71 19.26
N ASP A 97 -10.38 27.75 19.02
CA ASP A 97 -10.71 26.32 18.97
C ASP A 97 -10.94 25.76 20.38
N VAL A 98 -10.25 26.32 21.38
CA VAL A 98 -10.40 25.98 22.80
C VAL A 98 -11.74 26.48 23.33
N GLU A 99 -12.16 27.67 22.92
CA GLU A 99 -13.46 28.27 23.27
C GLU A 99 -14.64 27.48 22.67
N ASN A 100 -14.54 27.05 21.41
CA ASN A 100 -15.55 26.24 20.75
C ASN A 100 -15.70 24.84 21.38
N GLN A 101 -14.60 24.16 21.74
CA GLN A 101 -14.64 22.87 22.43
C GLN A 101 -15.18 22.96 23.88
N ALA A 102 -14.99 24.10 24.55
CA ALA A 102 -15.58 24.35 25.86
C ALA A 102 -17.10 24.57 25.78
N SER A 103 -17.59 25.20 24.71
CA SER A 103 -19.03 25.40 24.49
C SER A 103 -19.78 24.14 24.05
N GLU A 104 -19.15 23.22 23.30
CA GLU A 104 -19.74 21.94 22.89
C GLU A 104 -19.90 20.96 24.06
N ASN A 105 -18.99 20.99 25.04
CA ASN A 105 -19.05 20.14 26.24
C ASN A 105 -19.96 20.70 27.35
N GLN A 106 -20.67 21.81 27.11
CA GLN A 106 -21.59 22.45 28.07
C GLN A 106 -23.07 22.28 27.73
N ASN A 107 -23.43 21.53 26.68
CA ASN A 107 -24.82 21.22 26.38
C ASN A 107 -25.15 19.76 26.79
N PRO A 108 -26.08 19.52 27.74
CA PRO A 108 -26.43 18.18 28.23
C PRO A 108 -27.13 17.30 27.19
#